data_AF-X8DMR6-F1
#
_entry.id   AF-X8DMR6-F1
#
_cell.length_a   1.000
_cell.length_b   1.000
_cell.length_c   1.000
_cell.angle_alpha   90.00
_cell.angle_beta   90.00
_cell.angle_gamma   90.00
#
_symmetry.space_group_name_H-M   'P 1'
#
loop_
_entity.id
_entity.type
_entity.pdbx_description
1 polymer ?
#
loop_
_entity_poly.entity_id
_entity_poly.type
_entity_poly.pdbx_seq_one_letter_code
_entity_poly.pdbx_strand_id
1 'polypeptide(L)'
;MGWLHADLGDGDVVEVVTAVSHTPGLQRLAPMAFVRFRIDGKDWPASGLPSLRMRTTLGVRHWQLEGRIGRRDVLIRVDQPESRCVSLQYTDPDGATAVCTNTEQADIHVELGDRRWSVLGTGHAEVGLRGAQAPTVNERTPHEFPVRPADAAGLRGLDRTHRARRPP
;
A
#
# COMPACT_ATOMS: atom_id res chain seq x y z
N MET A 1 -5.70 -0.33 -11.26
CA MET A 1 -4.46 -0.85 -10.67
C MET A 1 -4.29 -0.24 -9.27
N GLY A 2 -3.25 -0.64 -8.53
CA GLY A 2 -2.79 0.10 -7.37
C GLY A 2 -1.29 -0.10 -7.16
N TRP A 3 -0.64 0.87 -6.53
CA TRP A 3 0.76 0.81 -6.13
C TRP A 3 0.92 1.35 -4.71
N LEU A 4 1.85 0.77 -3.96
CA LEU A 4 2.15 1.14 -2.58
C LEU A 4 3.65 1.09 -2.35
N HIS A 5 4.16 2.07 -1.61
CA HIS A 5 5.44 2.00 -0.94
C HIS A 5 5.28 2.56 0.48
N ALA A 6 5.78 1.83 1.48
CA ALA A 6 5.79 2.30 2.86
C ALA A 6 7.09 1.90 3.56
N ASP A 7 7.74 2.89 4.17
CA ASP A 7 8.77 2.68 5.19
C ASP A 7 8.08 2.23 6.49
N LEU A 8 8.43 1.04 6.95
CA LEU A 8 7.86 0.40 8.14
C LEU A 8 8.68 0.68 9.42
N GLY A 9 9.78 1.43 9.30
CA GLY A 9 10.73 1.72 10.38
C GLY A 9 11.89 0.73 10.44
N ASP A 10 13.02 1.15 11.03
CA ASP A 10 14.23 0.33 11.22
C ASP A 10 14.80 -0.30 9.92
N GLY A 11 14.50 0.31 8.76
CA GLY A 11 14.89 -0.18 7.44
C GLY A 11 13.98 -1.28 6.87
N ASP A 12 12.89 -1.61 7.56
CA ASP A 12 11.83 -2.46 7.03
C ASP A 12 10.98 -1.66 6.02
N VAL A 13 10.56 -2.31 4.94
CA VAL A 13 9.81 -1.67 3.84
C VAL A 13 8.77 -2.65 3.30
N VAL A 14 7.64 -2.13 2.82
CA VAL A 14 6.73 -2.88 1.94
C VAL A 14 6.51 -2.14 0.63
N GLU A 15 6.51 -2.91 -0.46
CA GLU A 15 6.16 -2.48 -1.80
C GLU A 15 5.08 -3.39 -2.37
N VAL A 16 4.06 -2.79 -2.99
CA VAL A 16 2.96 -3.51 -3.62
C VAL A 16 2.71 -2.96 -5.01
N VAL A 17 2.51 -3.86 -5.96
CA VAL A 17 1.89 -3.56 -7.25
C VAL A 17 0.68 -4.47 -7.39
N THR A 18 -0.47 -3.93 -7.74
CA THR A 18 -1.65 -4.72 -8.07
C THR A 18 -2.24 -4.29 -9.40
N ALA A 19 -2.39 -5.24 -10.33
CA ALA A 19 -2.77 -4.97 -11.70
C ALA A 19 -3.97 -5.82 -12.10
N VAL A 20 -4.84 -5.22 -12.92
CA VAL A 20 -5.91 -5.92 -13.63
C VAL A 20 -5.48 -6.07 -15.09
N SER A 21 -5.79 -7.21 -15.70
CA SER A 21 -5.60 -7.36 -17.15
C SER A 21 -6.78 -6.76 -17.88
N HIS A 22 -6.54 -6.10 -19.01
CA HIS A 22 -7.59 -5.66 -19.93
C HIS A 22 -7.64 -6.53 -21.19
N THR A 23 -6.80 -7.56 -21.28
CA THR A 23 -6.77 -8.50 -22.40
C THR A 23 -8.07 -9.33 -22.42
N PRO A 24 -8.73 -9.47 -23.59
CA PRO A 24 -9.82 -10.41 -23.80
C PRO A 24 -9.58 -11.77 -23.16
N GLY A 25 -10.44 -12.17 -22.22
CA GLY A 25 -10.37 -13.45 -21.50
C GLY A 25 -9.64 -13.39 -20.15
N LEU A 26 -8.78 -12.39 -19.92
CA LEU A 26 -8.10 -12.17 -18.64
C LEU A 26 -8.74 -11.05 -17.80
N GLN A 27 -9.61 -10.22 -18.40
CA GLN A 27 -10.24 -9.09 -17.70
C GLN A 27 -11.25 -9.46 -16.60
N ARG A 28 -11.58 -10.75 -16.46
CA ARG A 28 -12.45 -11.28 -15.39
C ARG A 28 -11.66 -11.80 -14.20
N LEU A 29 -10.33 -11.87 -14.30
CA LEU A 29 -9.48 -12.27 -13.19
C LEU A 29 -9.50 -11.19 -12.11
N ALA A 30 -9.45 -11.63 -10.86
CA ALA A 30 -9.22 -10.72 -9.74
C ALA A 30 -7.88 -9.97 -9.94
N PRO A 31 -7.73 -8.75 -9.42
CA PRO A 31 -6.47 -8.04 -9.51
C PRO A 31 -5.33 -8.88 -8.95
N MET A 32 -4.25 -8.98 -9.74
CA MET A 32 -3.07 -9.75 -9.40
C MET A 32 -2.12 -8.86 -8.61
N ALA A 33 -1.80 -9.28 -7.38
CA ALA A 33 -0.89 -8.55 -6.50
C ALA A 33 0.53 -9.14 -6.52
N PHE A 34 1.51 -8.26 -6.58
CA PHE A 34 2.92 -8.50 -6.31
C PHE A 34 3.23 -7.76 -5.02
N VAL A 35 3.66 -8.48 -4.00
CA VAL A 35 3.96 -7.91 -2.67
C VAL A 35 5.39 -8.29 -2.33
N ARG A 36 6.20 -7.28 -1.99
CA ARG A 36 7.56 -7.46 -1.53
C ARG A 36 7.73 -6.71 -0.23
N PHE A 37 8.20 -7.42 0.77
CA PHE A 37 8.68 -6.83 2.01
C PHE A 37 10.21 -6.88 2.03
N ARG A 38 10.83 -5.93 2.71
CA ARG A 38 12.15 -6.06 3.28
C ARG A 38 11.98 -6.02 4.78
N ILE A 39 12.40 -7.09 5.47
CA ILE A 39 12.19 -7.28 6.89
C ILE A 39 13.49 -7.77 7.52
N ASP A 40 13.97 -7.08 8.54
CA ASP A 40 15.23 -7.37 9.24
C ASP A 40 16.41 -7.49 8.23
N GLY A 41 16.44 -6.58 7.26
CA GLY A 41 17.42 -6.54 6.18
C GLY A 41 17.27 -7.62 5.10
N LYS A 42 16.19 -8.40 5.12
CA LYS A 42 15.94 -9.49 4.15
C LYS A 42 14.67 -9.29 3.37
N ASP A 43 14.80 -9.43 2.07
CA ASP A 43 13.67 -9.41 1.17
C ASP A 43 12.80 -10.68 1.30
N TRP A 44 11.48 -10.50 1.38
CA TRP A 44 10.50 -11.58 1.48
C TRP A 44 9.18 -11.18 0.82
N PRO A 45 8.51 -12.06 0.08
CA PRO A 45 8.95 -13.40 -0.33
C PRO A 45 10.12 -13.28 -1.31
N ALA A 46 11.04 -14.24 -1.32
CA ALA A 46 12.21 -14.19 -2.19
C ALA A 46 11.85 -14.23 -3.70
N SER A 47 10.74 -14.89 -4.06
CA SER A 47 10.26 -14.98 -5.44
C SER A 47 9.65 -13.67 -5.93
N GLY A 48 9.90 -13.30 -7.19
CA GLY A 48 9.18 -12.24 -7.90
C GLY A 48 7.84 -12.66 -8.51
N LEU A 49 7.33 -13.84 -8.12
CA LEU A 49 6.05 -14.35 -8.61
C LEU A 49 4.88 -13.60 -7.95
N PRO A 50 3.73 -13.52 -8.64
CA PRO A 50 2.54 -12.91 -8.07
C PRO A 50 2.08 -13.68 -6.82
N SER A 51 1.53 -12.93 -5.86
CA SER A 51 0.96 -13.44 -4.63
C SER A 51 -0.44 -14.01 -4.88
N LEU A 52 -0.51 -15.18 -5.53
CA LEU A 52 -1.75 -15.80 -6.02
C LEU A 52 -2.85 -16.03 -4.96
N ARG A 53 -2.49 -16.05 -3.68
CA ARG A 53 -3.43 -16.23 -2.56
C ARG A 53 -3.79 -14.92 -1.86
N MET A 54 -3.44 -13.79 -2.47
CA MET A 54 -3.86 -12.46 -2.03
C MET A 54 -5.07 -12.03 -2.85
N ARG A 55 -6.09 -11.49 -2.17
CA ARG A 55 -7.21 -10.79 -2.77
C ARG A 55 -6.94 -9.30 -2.65
N THR A 56 -7.22 -8.56 -3.73
CA THR A 56 -7.16 -7.11 -3.72
C THR A 56 -8.57 -6.56 -3.88
N THR A 57 -8.95 -5.63 -3.01
CA THR A 57 -10.14 -4.80 -3.17
C THR A 57 -9.69 -3.38 -3.41
N LEU A 58 -9.93 -2.87 -4.64
CA LEU A 58 -9.54 -1.52 -5.04
C LEU A 58 -10.69 -0.54 -4.83
N GLY A 59 -10.34 0.64 -4.34
CA GLY A 59 -11.21 1.81 -4.19
C GLY A 59 -10.34 3.06 -4.08
N VAL A 60 -10.92 4.22 -4.38
CA VAL A 60 -10.18 5.50 -4.43
C VAL A 60 -9.57 5.84 -3.08
N ARG A 61 -10.41 5.94 -2.05
CA ARG A 61 -9.97 6.34 -0.69
C ARG A 61 -9.47 5.18 0.15
N HIS A 62 -10.04 4.00 -0.08
CA HIS A 62 -9.80 2.82 0.73
C HIS A 62 -9.55 1.66 -0.22
N TRP A 63 -8.40 1.03 -0.06
CA TRP A 63 -8.11 -0.23 -0.74
C TRP A 63 -7.30 -1.13 0.17
N GLN A 64 -7.43 -2.43 -0.07
CA GLN A 64 -6.79 -3.41 0.77
C GLN A 64 -6.32 -4.63 -0.01
N LEU A 65 -5.31 -5.27 0.54
CA LEU A 65 -4.88 -6.60 0.15
C LEU A 65 -4.95 -7.51 1.35
N GLU A 66 -5.53 -8.69 1.18
CA GLU A 66 -5.63 -9.68 2.25
C GLU A 66 -5.42 -11.10 1.72
N GLY A 67 -4.83 -11.96 2.54
CA GLY A 67 -4.66 -13.36 2.20
C GLY A 67 -3.41 -13.94 2.82
N ARG A 68 -2.67 -14.73 2.02
CA ARG A 68 -1.50 -15.44 2.52
C ARG A 68 -0.35 -15.39 1.52
N ILE A 69 0.86 -15.18 2.02
CA ILE A 69 2.08 -15.35 1.25
C ILE A 69 3.02 -16.31 1.98
N GLY A 70 3.43 -17.37 1.29
CA GLY A 70 4.07 -18.52 1.94
C GLY A 70 3.19 -19.11 3.04
N ARG A 71 3.67 -19.06 4.29
CA ARG A 71 2.96 -19.56 5.48
C ARG A 71 2.40 -18.43 6.37
N ARG A 72 2.53 -17.17 5.98
CA ARG A 72 2.13 -16.01 6.79
C ARG A 72 0.88 -15.37 6.22
N ASP A 73 -0.08 -15.14 7.09
CA ASP A 73 -1.23 -14.30 6.76
C ASP A 73 -0.76 -12.85 6.61
N VAL A 74 -1.34 -12.17 5.63
CA VAL A 74 -0.99 -10.80 5.26
C VAL A 74 -2.27 -9.99 5.13
N LEU A 75 -2.30 -8.83 5.77
CA LEU A 75 -3.31 -7.79 5.59
C LEU A 75 -2.59 -6.47 5.39
N ILE A 76 -2.92 -5.77 4.31
CA ILE A 76 -2.45 -4.41 4.03
C ILE A 76 -3.68 -3.58 3.76
N ARG A 77 -3.89 -2.53 4.56
CA ARG A 77 -4.97 -1.56 4.40
C ARG A 77 -4.36 -0.21 4.09
N VAL A 78 -4.90 0.46 3.08
CA VAL A 78 -4.43 1.75 2.60
C VAL A 78 -5.60 2.72 2.63
N ASP A 79 -5.38 3.81 3.37
CA ASP A 79 -6.28 4.92 3.49
C ASP A 79 -5.63 6.15 2.86
N GLN A 80 -6.31 6.72 1.85
CA GLN A 80 -5.87 7.88 1.08
C GLN A 80 -6.86 9.04 1.32
N PRO A 81 -6.63 9.89 2.34
CA PRO A 81 -7.50 11.03 2.59
C PRO A 81 -7.50 11.95 1.37
N GLU A 82 -8.68 12.25 0.82
CA GLU A 82 -8.83 13.09 -0.38
C GLU A 82 -8.15 14.46 -0.25
N SER A 83 -8.13 15.00 0.97
CA SER A 83 -7.44 16.26 1.27
C SER A 83 -5.92 16.18 1.14
N ARG A 84 -5.35 15.00 0.87
CA ARG A 84 -3.91 14.72 0.69
C ARG A 84 -3.61 14.05 -0.66
N CYS A 85 -4.60 13.97 -1.54
CA CYS A 85 -4.48 13.29 -2.83
C CYS A 85 -4.50 14.27 -4.00
N VAL A 86 -3.79 13.90 -5.06
CA VAL A 86 -3.97 14.43 -6.40
C VAL A 86 -4.59 13.34 -7.28
N SER A 87 -5.44 13.72 -8.23
CA SER A 87 -6.07 12.80 -9.18
C SER A 87 -5.82 13.30 -10.60
N LEU A 88 -5.07 12.54 -11.39
CA LEU A 88 -4.63 12.92 -12.75
C LEU A 88 -5.29 12.00 -13.78
N GLN A 89 -5.82 12.59 -14.85
CA GLN A 89 -6.29 11.82 -15.99
C GLN A 89 -5.15 11.50 -16.94
N TYR A 90 -5.12 10.28 -17.46
CA TYR A 90 -4.18 9.86 -18.49
C TYR A 90 -4.83 8.89 -19.47
N THR A 91 -4.16 8.69 -20.61
CA THR A 91 -4.56 7.72 -21.63
C THR A 91 -3.68 6.49 -21.49
N ASP A 92 -4.31 5.34 -21.23
CA ASP A 92 -3.62 4.06 -21.16
C ASP A 92 -3.13 3.62 -22.57
N PRO A 93 -2.16 2.68 -22.66
CA PRO A 93 -1.63 2.20 -23.94
C PRO A 93 -2.68 1.59 -24.89
N ASP A 94 -3.83 1.17 -24.35
CA ASP A 94 -4.98 0.66 -25.11
C ASP A 94 -5.91 1.78 -25.64
N GLY A 95 -5.57 3.05 -25.40
CA GLY A 95 -6.32 4.23 -25.82
C GLY A 95 -7.46 4.62 -24.88
N ALA A 96 -7.74 3.84 -23.82
CA ALA A 96 -8.77 4.18 -22.86
C ALA A 96 -8.30 5.27 -21.89
N THR A 97 -9.24 6.08 -21.37
CA THR A 97 -8.93 7.04 -20.31
C THR A 97 -9.04 6.40 -18.94
N ALA A 98 -8.12 6.80 -18.06
CA ALA A 98 -8.07 6.41 -16.66
C ALA A 98 -7.79 7.62 -15.78
N VAL A 99 -8.18 7.56 -14.52
CA VAL A 99 -7.80 8.55 -13.51
C VAL A 99 -7.00 7.83 -12.42
N CYS A 100 -5.78 8.30 -12.23
CA CYS A 100 -4.88 7.86 -11.16
C CYS A 100 -5.02 8.83 -10.00
N THR A 101 -5.34 8.32 -8.80
CA THR A 101 -5.27 9.07 -7.55
C THR A 101 -4.02 8.67 -6.79
N ASN A 102 -3.17 9.65 -6.48
CA ASN A 102 -1.87 9.48 -5.84
C ASN A 102 -1.76 10.33 -4.57
N THR A 103 -1.07 9.80 -3.56
CA THR A 103 -0.66 10.54 -2.36
C THR A 103 0.68 10.04 -1.85
N GLU A 104 1.50 10.97 -1.34
CA GLU A 104 2.71 10.66 -0.55
C GLU A 104 2.42 10.67 0.96
N GLN A 105 1.15 10.82 1.35
CA GLN A 105 0.70 10.97 2.73
C GLN A 105 -0.47 10.04 3.08
N ALA A 106 -0.45 8.82 2.55
CA ALA A 106 -1.38 7.76 2.92
C ALA A 106 -1.17 7.32 4.38
N ASP A 107 -2.24 6.86 4.99
CA ASP A 107 -2.21 6.08 6.22
C ASP A 107 -2.24 4.59 5.81
N ILE A 108 -1.23 3.81 6.23
CA ILE A 108 -1.05 2.40 5.82
C ILE A 108 -0.94 1.54 7.07
N HIS A 109 -1.78 0.49 7.12
CA HIS A 109 -1.74 -0.51 8.16
C HIS A 109 -1.32 -1.85 7.57
N VAL A 110 -0.29 -2.47 8.15
CA VAL A 110 0.29 -3.73 7.68
C VAL A 110 0.26 -4.74 8.81
N GLU A 111 -0.25 -5.94 8.53
CA GLU A 111 -0.16 -7.10 9.40
C GLU A 111 0.51 -8.24 8.61
N LEU A 112 1.58 -8.81 9.16
CA LEU A 112 2.34 -9.92 8.59
C LEU A 112 2.61 -10.97 9.67
N GLY A 113 1.78 -12.02 9.71
CA GLY A 113 1.82 -12.99 10.79
C GLY A 113 1.58 -12.32 12.15
N ASP A 114 2.61 -12.29 13.00
CA ASP A 114 2.60 -11.67 14.32
C ASP A 114 3.08 -10.21 14.34
N ARG A 115 3.67 -9.72 13.25
CA ARG A 115 4.17 -8.33 13.13
C ARG A 115 3.09 -7.40 12.62
N ARG A 116 3.07 -6.17 13.16
CA ARG A 116 2.15 -5.11 12.75
C ARG A 116 2.86 -3.77 12.67
N TRP A 117 2.46 -2.98 11.68
CA TRP A 117 2.93 -1.61 11.48
C TRP A 117 1.77 -0.67 11.17
N SER A 118 1.92 0.59 11.56
CA SER A 118 1.03 1.68 11.20
C SER A 118 1.89 2.86 10.75
N VAL A 119 1.82 3.16 9.47
CA VAL A 119 2.56 4.24 8.81
C VAL A 119 1.56 5.35 8.53
N LEU A 120 1.59 6.41 9.34
CA LEU A 120 0.52 7.42 9.34
C LEU A 120 0.98 8.71 8.66
N GLY A 121 0.45 8.98 7.47
CA GLY A 121 0.65 10.23 6.75
C GLY A 121 2.00 10.33 6.03
N THR A 122 2.72 9.22 5.90
CA THR A 122 4.02 9.14 5.21
C THR A 122 4.09 7.95 4.25
N GLY A 123 2.97 7.27 4.03
CA GLY A 123 2.84 6.19 3.07
C GLY A 123 2.64 6.74 1.65
N HIS A 124 3.26 6.11 0.65
CA HIS A 124 3.07 6.48 -0.74
C HIS A 124 2.11 5.50 -1.38
N ALA A 125 1.01 5.98 -1.93
CA ALA A 125 -0.03 5.13 -2.49
C ALA A 125 -0.60 5.73 -3.78
N GLU A 126 -0.94 4.83 -4.69
CA GLU A 126 -1.58 5.14 -5.96
C GLU A 126 -2.71 4.16 -6.23
N VAL A 127 -3.82 4.64 -6.76
CA VAL A 127 -4.89 3.81 -7.30
C VAL A 127 -5.45 4.41 -8.60
N GLY A 128 -5.46 3.59 -9.65
CA GLY A 128 -5.98 3.95 -10.97
C GLY A 128 -7.25 3.22 -11.30
N LEU A 129 -8.30 3.98 -11.60
CA LEU A 129 -9.63 3.48 -11.93
C LEU A 129 -10.10 4.08 -13.26
N ARG A 130 -11.01 3.36 -13.93
CA ARG A 130 -11.56 3.74 -15.24
C ARG A 130 -13.09 3.85 -15.19
N GLY A 131 -13.66 4.55 -16.18
CA GLY A 131 -15.11 4.64 -16.38
C GLY A 131 -15.83 5.19 -15.15
N ALA A 132 -16.97 4.58 -14.81
CA ALA A 132 -17.80 5.04 -13.68
C ALA A 132 -17.11 4.92 -12.30
N GLN A 133 -15.98 4.21 -12.20
CA GLN A 133 -15.21 4.10 -10.96
C GLN A 133 -14.08 5.15 -10.87
N ALA A 134 -13.79 5.86 -11.97
CA ALA A 134 -12.78 6.91 -11.97
C ALA A 134 -13.27 8.12 -11.15
N PRO A 135 -12.47 8.63 -10.19
CA PRO A 135 -12.82 9.85 -9.49
C PRO A 135 -12.71 11.07 -10.40
N THR A 136 -13.24 12.21 -9.93
CA THR A 136 -13.01 13.51 -10.57
C THR A 136 -11.51 13.87 -10.51
N VAL A 137 -11.01 14.47 -11.58
CA VAL A 137 -9.65 15.01 -11.66
C VAL A 137 -9.45 16.11 -10.61
N ASN A 138 -8.29 16.09 -9.96
CA ASN A 138 -7.88 17.01 -8.92
C ASN A 138 -6.36 17.22 -9.02
N GLU A 139 -5.94 18.26 -9.74
CA GLU A 139 -4.52 18.53 -10.03
C GLU A 139 -3.91 19.58 -9.07
N ARG A 140 -4.43 19.66 -7.83
CA ARG A 140 -3.91 20.57 -6.81
C ARG A 140 -2.41 20.33 -6.57
N THR A 141 -1.68 21.41 -6.33
CA THR A 141 -0.24 21.35 -6.09
C THR A 141 0.04 20.84 -4.67
N PRO A 142 1.08 20.00 -4.42
CA PRO A 142 1.34 19.43 -3.09
C PRO A 142 1.50 20.44 -1.94
N HIS A 143 1.91 21.68 -2.23
CA HIS A 143 2.00 22.76 -1.25
C HIS A 143 0.64 23.23 -0.70
N GLU A 144 -0.46 22.82 -1.32
CA GLU A 144 -1.83 23.12 -0.87
C GLU A 144 -2.36 22.09 0.13
N PHE A 145 -1.59 21.05 0.45
CA PHE A 145 -1.96 20.10 1.49
C PHE A 145 -1.67 20.69 2.89
N PRO A 146 -2.65 20.65 3.82
CA PRO A 146 -2.41 21.10 5.17
C PRO A 146 -1.32 20.25 5.82
N VAL A 147 -0.21 20.90 6.20
CA VAL A 147 0.90 20.29 6.94
C VAL A 147 0.38 19.88 8.31
N ARG A 148 0.58 18.61 8.71
CA ARG A 148 0.31 18.19 10.10
C ARG A 148 1.18 19.02 11.05
N PRO A 149 0.65 19.57 12.14
CA PRO A 149 1.51 20.03 13.23
C PRO A 149 2.37 18.85 13.67
N ALA A 150 3.68 19.05 13.77
CA ALA A 150 4.58 18.02 14.24
C ALA A 150 4.14 17.60 15.65
N ASP A 151 3.76 16.33 15.82
CA ASP A 151 3.46 15.76 17.13
C ASP A 151 4.73 15.77 17.97
N ALA A 152 4.91 16.83 18.77
CA ALA A 152 5.90 16.93 19.82
C ALA A 152 5.50 16.03 21.00
N ALA A 153 5.34 14.72 20.77
CA ALA A 153 5.05 13.73 21.81
C ALA A 153 5.30 12.29 21.30
N GLY A 154 6.56 11.92 21.10
CA GLY A 154 6.92 10.53 20.72
C GLY A 154 8.26 10.01 21.22
N LEU A 155 9.05 10.84 21.91
CA LEU A 155 10.28 10.41 22.60
C LEU A 155 9.97 10.13 24.08
N ARG A 156 9.38 8.98 24.38
CA ARG A 156 9.43 8.26 25.68
C ARG A 156 8.55 7.01 25.63
N GLY A 157 9.17 5.83 25.81
CA GLY A 157 8.45 4.62 26.24
C GLY A 157 8.53 3.39 25.33
N LEU A 158 9.72 2.98 24.88
CA LEU A 158 9.93 1.57 24.49
C LEU A 158 10.02 0.74 25.78
N ASP A 159 8.88 0.24 26.26
CA ASP A 159 8.86 -0.78 27.30
C ASP A 159 9.36 -2.10 26.69
N ARG A 160 10.59 -2.47 27.05
CA ARG A 160 11.25 -3.70 26.61
C ARG A 160 11.02 -4.78 27.66
N THR A 161 10.08 -5.68 27.39
CA THR A 161 10.05 -6.98 28.08
C THR A 161 10.16 -8.11 27.07
N HIS A 162 11.39 -8.62 26.87
CA HIS A 162 11.59 -10.06 26.74
C HIS A 162 13.03 -10.46 27.09
N ARG A 163 13.17 -11.12 28.26
CA ARG A 163 14.38 -11.78 28.72
C ARG A 163 14.34 -13.22 28.18
N ALA A 164 15.14 -13.56 27.19
CA ALA A 164 15.32 -14.95 26.79
C ALA A 164 16.43 -15.58 27.66
N ARG A 165 16.04 -16.55 28.50
CA ARG A 165 16.97 -17.43 29.24
C ARG A 165 17.63 -18.38 28.23
N ARG A 166 18.96 -18.53 28.27
CA ARG A 166 19.68 -19.67 27.69
C ARG A 166 19.66 -20.85 28.68
N PRO A 167 19.40 -22.09 28.26
CA PRO A 167 19.71 -23.27 29.07
C PRO A 167 21.18 -23.70 28.88
N PRO A 168 21.71 -24.53 29.82
CA PRO A 168 23.15 -24.84 29.95
C PRO A 168 23.71 -25.71 28.82
#